data_AF-A0A832VKD7-F1
#
_entry.id   AF-A0A832VKD7-F1
#
_cell.length_a   1.000
_cell.length_b   1.000
_cell.length_c   1.000
_cell.angle_alpha   90.00
_cell.angle_beta   90.00
_cell.angle_gamma   90.00
#
_symmetry.space_group_name_H-M   'P 1'
#
loop_
_entity.id
_entity.type
_entity.pdbx_description
1 polymer ?
#
loop_
_entity_poly.entity_id
_entity_poly.type
_entity_poly.pdbx_seq_one_letter_code
_entity_poly.pdbx_strand_id
1 'polypeptide(L)'
;MSVSHNQMAYAAIISTLIFGSLFVGATGFFQTSDGLGDFDSAAEDDLIGDGSNSGEAKDTDMDGLPDALEAQFGTDPLDEDTDKDGMSDGWEVEHGLNPLDPGESEDEITDPSAATSDGAEEQEETDAWPNPDDGPNGDPDRDGLINSVEQDLGTDPRRADTDNDGLNDRWESIYTHTVEVAGTNFTMFNPLSGNWGCLLLDSAMEEALEDSFDGEDGRANWDELANPNGEHSCDMVLDSDNDGLANLEEERYGTNPTARDSDGDLLDDIIEISNTTVQLMVATGQNCGEDLLDPITRTAPFAEDALENGLAWFLEDMDNDGFFNGPSDWDTDGDGMPDGFEFCYSNVAEHPLSGGALAPQQLLNP
;
A
#
# COMPACT_ATOMS: atom_id res chain seq x y z
N MET A 1 -12.19 -64.09 7.65
CA MET A 1 -11.01 -63.35 8.15
C MET A 1 -11.47 -61.94 8.43
N SER A 2 -11.47 -61.52 9.69
CA SER A 2 -11.85 -60.16 10.09
C SER A 2 -10.70 -59.22 9.74
N VAL A 3 -10.93 -58.34 8.77
CA VAL A 3 -9.99 -57.30 8.36
C VAL A 3 -9.94 -56.25 9.46
N SER A 4 -8.74 -55.81 9.89
CA SER A 4 -8.62 -54.77 10.92
C SER A 4 -9.02 -53.41 10.35
N HIS A 5 -9.46 -52.49 11.22
CA HIS A 5 -9.94 -51.15 10.83
C HIS A 5 -8.93 -50.40 9.93
N ASN A 6 -7.64 -50.54 10.21
CA ASN A 6 -6.57 -49.91 9.43
C ASN A 6 -6.39 -50.54 8.03
N GLN A 7 -6.72 -51.82 7.87
CA GLN A 7 -6.70 -52.48 6.57
C GLN A 7 -7.92 -52.12 5.71
N MET A 8 -9.05 -51.79 6.34
CA MET A 8 -10.23 -51.24 5.64
C MET A 8 -9.98 -49.80 5.15
N ALA A 9 -9.30 -48.97 5.96
CA ALA A 9 -8.92 -47.61 5.58
C ALA A 9 -7.96 -47.59 4.38
N TYR A 10 -6.95 -48.46 4.37
CA TYR A 10 -6.03 -48.60 3.23
C TYR A 10 -6.75 -49.01 1.94
N ALA A 11 -7.72 -49.93 2.03
CA ALA A 11 -8.50 -50.36 0.88
C ALA A 11 -9.41 -49.23 0.35
N ALA A 12 -9.96 -48.40 1.23
CA ALA A 12 -10.79 -47.26 0.85
C ALA A 12 -9.97 -46.17 0.11
N ILE A 13 -8.79 -45.82 0.64
CA ILE A 13 -7.91 -44.80 0.04
C ILE A 13 -7.39 -45.25 -1.33
N ILE A 14 -6.98 -46.52 -1.46
CA ILE A 14 -6.53 -47.04 -2.77
C ILE A 14 -7.70 -47.09 -3.75
N SER A 15 -8.91 -47.41 -3.30
CA SER A 15 -10.09 -47.38 -4.16
C SER A 15 -10.41 -45.96 -4.64
N THR A 16 -10.35 -44.94 -3.80
CA THR A 16 -10.63 -43.57 -4.21
C THR A 16 -9.56 -43.01 -5.16
N LEU A 17 -8.28 -43.34 -4.95
CA LEU A 17 -7.21 -42.95 -5.88
C LEU A 17 -7.35 -43.62 -7.25
N ILE A 18 -7.75 -44.89 -7.29
CA ILE A 18 -7.97 -45.61 -8.55
C ILE A 18 -9.20 -45.06 -9.29
N PHE A 19 -10.30 -44.78 -8.59
CA PHE A 19 -11.49 -44.20 -9.22
C PHE A 19 -11.30 -42.72 -9.62
N GLY A 20 -10.56 -41.94 -8.82
CA GLY A 20 -10.22 -40.55 -9.15
C GLY A 20 -9.33 -40.44 -10.39
N SER A 21 -8.29 -41.28 -10.49
CA SER A 21 -7.43 -41.31 -11.68
C SER A 21 -8.13 -41.82 -12.95
N LEU A 22 -9.09 -42.75 -12.82
CA LEU A 22 -9.91 -43.20 -13.94
C LEU A 22 -10.91 -42.13 -14.41
N PHE A 23 -11.42 -41.30 -13.50
CA PHE A 23 -12.33 -40.21 -13.84
C PHE A 23 -11.60 -39.07 -14.57
N VAL A 24 -10.44 -38.63 -14.06
CA VAL A 24 -9.60 -37.61 -14.69
C VAL A 24 -9.00 -38.09 -16.01
N GLY A 25 -8.61 -39.37 -16.10
CA GLY A 25 -8.07 -39.96 -17.33
C GLY A 25 -9.11 -40.15 -18.43
N ALA A 26 -10.37 -40.45 -18.08
CA ALA A 26 -11.45 -40.60 -19.06
C ALA A 26 -11.97 -39.24 -19.56
N THR A 27 -12.05 -38.22 -18.72
CA THR A 27 -12.45 -36.87 -19.14
C THR A 27 -11.34 -36.15 -19.92
N GLY A 28 -10.07 -36.37 -19.56
CA GLY A 28 -8.93 -35.79 -20.29
C GLY A 28 -8.66 -36.42 -21.67
N PHE A 29 -9.00 -37.70 -21.87
CA PHE A 29 -8.81 -38.37 -23.17
C PHE A 29 -9.90 -38.01 -24.20
N PHE A 30 -11.10 -37.62 -23.76
CA PHE A 30 -12.15 -37.15 -24.68
C PHE A 30 -11.99 -35.69 -25.11
N GLN A 31 -11.06 -34.93 -24.51
CA GLN A 31 -10.77 -33.54 -24.89
C GLN A 31 -9.52 -33.38 -25.78
N THR A 32 -8.76 -34.44 -26.08
CA THR A 32 -7.49 -34.30 -26.83
C THR A 32 -7.37 -35.16 -28.10
N SER A 33 -8.44 -35.84 -28.54
CA SER A 33 -8.40 -36.58 -29.81
C SER A 33 -8.72 -35.70 -31.01
N ASP A 34 -7.67 -35.35 -31.75
CA ASP A 34 -7.61 -34.82 -33.11
C ASP A 34 -8.93 -34.78 -33.91
N GLY A 35 -9.47 -33.57 -34.01
CA GLY A 35 -10.57 -33.18 -34.88
C GLY A 35 -10.60 -31.66 -35.07
N LEU A 36 -9.42 -31.05 -35.20
CA LEU A 36 -9.22 -29.61 -35.42
C LEU A 36 -9.70 -29.23 -36.83
N GLY A 37 -10.71 -28.35 -36.86
CA GLY A 37 -11.23 -27.70 -38.04
C GLY A 37 -12.30 -26.70 -37.63
N ASP A 38 -11.86 -25.48 -37.33
CA ASP A 38 -12.62 -24.25 -37.05
C ASP A 38 -13.22 -24.11 -35.64
N PHE A 39 -12.33 -23.83 -34.68
CA PHE A 39 -12.68 -22.94 -33.58
C PHE A 39 -11.91 -21.65 -33.85
N ASP A 40 -12.61 -20.62 -34.35
CA ASP A 40 -12.11 -19.25 -34.28
C ASP A 40 -11.85 -18.90 -32.82
N SER A 41 -10.76 -18.18 -32.57
CA SER A 41 -10.48 -17.67 -31.23
C SER A 41 -11.58 -16.68 -30.85
N ALA A 42 -12.10 -16.75 -29.63
CA ALA A 42 -12.93 -15.69 -29.07
C ALA A 42 -12.14 -14.40 -28.79
N ALA A 43 -10.88 -14.31 -29.23
CA ALA A 43 -10.10 -13.09 -29.27
C ALA A 43 -10.29 -12.31 -30.60
N GLU A 44 -11.10 -12.83 -31.53
CA GLU A 44 -11.45 -12.15 -32.79
C GLU A 44 -12.95 -12.35 -33.16
N ASP A 45 -13.86 -12.46 -32.17
CA ASP A 45 -15.24 -12.08 -32.45
C ASP A 45 -15.29 -10.55 -32.47
N ASP A 46 -15.13 -10.04 -33.68
CA ASP A 46 -15.19 -8.66 -34.10
C ASP A 46 -16.54 -8.02 -33.73
N LEU A 47 -16.77 -7.79 -32.43
CA LEU A 47 -17.83 -6.92 -31.91
C LEU A 47 -17.46 -5.44 -32.07
N ILE A 48 -16.26 -5.12 -32.56
CA ILE A 48 -15.84 -3.76 -32.94
C ILE A 48 -15.14 -3.83 -34.31
N GLY A 49 -15.97 -3.98 -35.36
CA GLY A 49 -15.53 -3.85 -36.74
C GLY A 49 -14.78 -2.55 -36.96
N ASP A 50 -13.50 -2.66 -37.34
CA ASP A 50 -12.61 -1.59 -37.76
C ASP A 50 -13.31 -0.62 -38.74
N GLY A 51 -13.64 0.56 -38.20
CA GLY A 51 -14.31 1.61 -38.94
C GLY A 51 -14.71 2.79 -38.07
N SER A 52 -13.73 3.52 -37.55
CA SER A 52 -13.85 4.86 -36.97
C SER A 52 -15.00 5.72 -37.55
N ASN A 53 -16.07 5.88 -36.77
CA ASN A 53 -16.87 7.10 -36.57
C ASN A 53 -18.08 6.78 -35.67
N SER A 54 -18.08 7.31 -34.44
CA SER A 54 -19.26 7.86 -33.75
C SER A 54 -20.64 7.45 -34.30
N GLY A 55 -21.03 6.21 -34.09
CA GLY A 55 -22.42 5.95 -33.78
C GLY A 55 -22.50 6.21 -32.30
N GLU A 56 -22.87 7.43 -31.89
CA GLU A 56 -23.24 7.73 -30.51
C GLU A 56 -24.21 6.62 -30.09
N ALA A 57 -23.69 5.63 -29.36
CA ALA A 57 -24.57 4.74 -28.62
C ALA A 57 -25.37 5.71 -27.76
N LYS A 58 -26.69 5.64 -27.91
CA LYS A 58 -27.56 6.59 -27.24
C LYS A 58 -27.29 6.42 -25.74
N ASP A 59 -26.88 7.51 -25.13
CA ASP A 59 -26.60 7.70 -23.72
C ASP A 59 -27.44 8.93 -23.38
N THR A 60 -28.50 8.71 -22.61
CA THR A 60 -29.62 9.65 -22.52
C THR A 60 -29.44 10.65 -21.41
N ASP A 61 -28.82 10.23 -20.33
CA ASP A 61 -28.48 10.96 -19.12
C ASP A 61 -27.02 11.43 -19.10
N MET A 62 -26.17 10.90 -19.99
CA MET A 62 -24.80 11.39 -20.25
C MET A 62 -23.82 11.10 -19.11
N ASP A 63 -24.03 9.99 -18.42
CA ASP A 63 -23.19 9.52 -17.32
C ASP A 63 -21.96 8.73 -17.80
N GLY A 64 -21.91 8.39 -19.10
CA GLY A 64 -20.84 7.61 -19.71
C GLY A 64 -21.20 6.15 -19.98
N LEU A 65 -22.36 5.66 -19.51
CA LEU A 65 -22.89 4.33 -19.77
C LEU A 65 -23.97 4.38 -20.87
N PRO A 66 -23.75 3.80 -22.06
CA PRO A 66 -24.77 3.78 -23.09
C PRO A 66 -26.05 3.04 -22.69
N ASP A 67 -27.24 3.53 -23.09
CA ASP A 67 -28.58 2.93 -22.88
C ASP A 67 -28.65 1.41 -23.08
N ALA A 68 -27.84 0.89 -24.03
CA ALA A 68 -27.80 -0.53 -24.36
C ALA A 68 -27.01 -1.39 -23.34
N LEU A 69 -26.00 -0.81 -22.70
CA LEU A 69 -25.26 -1.40 -21.59
C LEU A 69 -26.03 -1.24 -20.29
N GLU A 70 -26.62 -0.08 -20.04
CA GLU A 70 -27.49 0.16 -18.89
C GLU A 70 -28.61 -0.89 -18.77
N ALA A 71 -29.28 -1.21 -19.88
CA ALA A 71 -30.29 -2.27 -19.90
C ALA A 71 -29.75 -3.69 -19.58
N GLN A 72 -28.45 -3.92 -19.71
CA GLN A 72 -27.77 -5.18 -19.34
C GLN A 72 -27.35 -5.20 -17.88
N PHE A 73 -26.86 -4.07 -17.36
CA PHE A 73 -26.48 -3.91 -15.94
C PHE A 73 -27.70 -3.73 -15.03
N GLY A 74 -28.82 -3.24 -15.55
CA GLY A 74 -30.08 -3.07 -14.82
C GLY A 74 -30.31 -1.66 -14.30
N THR A 75 -29.49 -0.70 -14.73
CA THR A 75 -29.58 0.74 -14.42
C THR A 75 -30.69 1.43 -15.24
N ASP A 76 -31.09 2.64 -14.86
CA ASP A 76 -32.15 3.41 -15.54
C ASP A 76 -31.53 4.38 -16.58
N PRO A 77 -31.78 4.22 -17.90
CA PRO A 77 -31.28 5.10 -18.97
C PRO A 77 -31.80 6.55 -18.99
N LEU A 78 -32.16 7.09 -17.84
CA LEU A 78 -32.66 8.43 -17.63
C LEU A 78 -32.18 9.02 -16.30
N ASP A 79 -31.41 8.26 -15.51
CA ASP A 79 -30.95 8.58 -14.17
C ASP A 79 -29.44 8.31 -14.13
N GLU A 80 -28.63 9.37 -14.05
CA GLU A 80 -27.15 9.30 -14.08
C GLU A 80 -26.56 8.46 -12.92
N ASP A 81 -27.37 8.22 -11.88
CA ASP A 81 -27.03 7.58 -10.60
C ASP A 81 -28.28 6.80 -10.15
N THR A 82 -28.32 5.50 -10.47
CA THR A 82 -29.53 4.68 -10.30
C THR A 82 -29.85 4.40 -8.83
N ASP A 83 -28.84 4.17 -7.99
CA ASP A 83 -29.00 3.78 -6.59
C ASP A 83 -28.92 4.95 -5.58
N LYS A 84 -28.46 6.12 -6.04
CA LYS A 84 -28.54 7.44 -5.39
C LYS A 84 -27.55 7.64 -4.27
N ASP A 85 -26.38 7.05 -4.43
CA ASP A 85 -25.28 7.18 -3.49
C ASP A 85 -24.34 8.37 -3.81
N GLY A 86 -24.47 8.94 -5.00
CA GLY A 86 -23.70 10.10 -5.47
C GLY A 86 -22.59 9.77 -6.46
N MET A 87 -22.37 8.48 -6.79
CA MET A 87 -21.54 8.04 -7.91
C MET A 87 -22.42 7.79 -9.13
N SER A 88 -21.86 7.92 -10.33
CA SER A 88 -22.63 7.72 -11.57
C SER A 88 -22.48 6.29 -12.08
N ASP A 89 -23.55 5.72 -12.62
CA ASP A 89 -23.58 4.31 -13.04
C ASP A 89 -22.44 3.98 -14.03
N GLY A 90 -22.15 4.90 -14.97
CA GLY A 90 -21.05 4.76 -15.92
C GLY A 90 -19.67 4.74 -15.31
N TRP A 91 -19.42 5.55 -14.28
CA TRP A 91 -18.13 5.57 -13.58
C TRP A 91 -17.93 4.30 -12.75
N GLU A 92 -18.97 3.86 -12.05
CA GLU A 92 -18.93 2.62 -11.27
C GLU A 92 -18.66 1.41 -12.17
N VAL A 93 -19.36 1.30 -13.30
CA VAL A 93 -19.14 0.20 -14.25
C VAL A 93 -17.75 0.24 -14.88
N GLU A 94 -17.19 1.43 -15.14
CA GLU A 94 -15.84 1.58 -15.71
C GLU A 94 -14.76 1.05 -14.75
N HIS A 95 -14.89 1.33 -13.45
CA HIS A 95 -14.00 0.84 -12.39
C HIS A 95 -14.46 -0.52 -11.81
N GLY A 96 -15.54 -1.05 -12.38
CA GLY A 96 -16.12 -2.36 -12.12
C GLY A 96 -16.91 -2.47 -10.81
N LEU A 97 -17.15 -1.38 -10.09
CA LEU A 97 -18.09 -1.30 -8.98
C LEU A 97 -19.52 -1.63 -9.45
N ASN A 98 -20.44 -1.80 -8.50
CA ASN A 98 -21.80 -2.21 -8.80
C ASN A 98 -22.78 -1.02 -8.78
N PRO A 99 -23.28 -0.54 -9.93
CA PRO A 99 -24.13 0.67 -10.05
C PRO A 99 -25.56 0.54 -9.50
N LEU A 100 -25.81 -0.51 -8.73
CA LEU A 100 -27.09 -0.81 -8.10
C LEU A 100 -26.94 -1.03 -6.60
N ASP A 101 -25.73 -0.83 -6.08
CA ASP A 101 -25.33 -1.11 -4.72
C ASP A 101 -24.80 0.16 -4.04
N PRO A 102 -25.62 0.82 -3.21
CA PRO A 102 -25.24 2.09 -2.61
C PRO A 102 -24.19 1.95 -1.49
N GLY A 103 -23.65 0.74 -1.25
CA GLY A 103 -22.69 0.40 -0.20
C GLY A 103 -23.17 0.57 1.26
N GLU A 104 -24.41 1.00 1.48
CA GLU A 104 -24.94 1.22 2.82
C GLU A 104 -25.50 -0.09 3.39
N SER A 105 -24.67 -0.82 4.14
CA SER A 105 -25.14 -1.88 5.03
C SER A 105 -25.69 -1.25 6.34
N GLU A 106 -26.84 -1.73 6.86
CA GLU A 106 -27.45 -1.18 8.10
C GLU A 106 -26.60 -1.40 9.38
N ASP A 107 -25.41 -2.00 9.26
CA ASP A 107 -24.53 -2.37 10.37
C ASP A 107 -23.29 -1.45 10.40
N GLU A 108 -23.42 -0.40 11.21
CA GLU A 108 -22.34 0.27 11.97
C GLU A 108 -21.10 0.72 11.17
N ILE A 109 -21.09 2.01 10.82
CA ILE A 109 -19.91 2.88 10.57
C ILE A 109 -18.61 2.25 11.10
N THR A 110 -17.96 1.42 10.29
CA THR A 110 -16.56 1.07 10.50
C THR A 110 -15.79 2.31 10.11
N ASP A 111 -15.18 2.93 11.11
CA ASP A 111 -14.27 4.04 10.93
C ASP A 111 -13.15 3.61 9.95
N PRO A 112 -12.98 4.26 8.79
CA PRO A 112 -11.92 3.91 7.86
C PRO A 112 -10.51 4.16 8.43
N SER A 113 -10.39 4.86 9.57
CA SER A 113 -9.12 4.95 10.31
C SER A 113 -8.82 3.74 11.20
N ALA A 114 -9.73 2.77 11.29
CA ALA A 114 -9.55 1.54 12.08
C ALA A 114 -9.10 0.34 11.22
N ALA A 115 -8.46 0.58 10.08
CA ALA A 115 -7.73 -0.45 9.33
C ALA A 115 -6.50 -0.89 10.14
N THR A 116 -6.72 -1.65 11.20
CA THR A 116 -5.65 -2.23 12.00
C THR A 116 -4.95 -3.32 11.17
N SER A 117 -3.62 -3.25 11.16
CA SER A 117 -2.69 -4.27 10.65
C SER A 117 -2.91 -5.67 11.28
N ASP A 118 -3.70 -5.75 12.35
CA ASP A 118 -3.88 -6.94 13.18
C ASP A 118 -5.06 -7.85 12.75
N GLY A 119 -5.33 -7.87 11.45
CA GLY A 119 -6.56 -8.43 10.90
C GLY A 119 -6.47 -8.93 9.46
N ALA A 120 -5.33 -9.45 9.01
CA ALA A 120 -5.29 -10.36 7.85
C ALA A 120 -5.96 -11.73 8.16
N GLU A 121 -7.02 -11.74 8.99
CA GLU A 121 -8.07 -12.71 8.75
C GLU A 121 -8.60 -12.34 7.37
N GLU A 122 -8.51 -13.30 6.44
CA GLU A 122 -9.33 -13.32 5.24
C GLU A 122 -10.69 -12.73 5.67
N GLN A 123 -10.96 -11.46 5.35
CA GLN A 123 -12.32 -11.01 5.21
C GLN A 123 -12.77 -11.86 4.05
N GLU A 124 -13.26 -13.06 4.39
CA GLU A 124 -14.14 -13.83 3.52
C GLU A 124 -15.03 -12.75 2.96
N GLU A 125 -14.95 -12.54 1.64
CA GLU A 125 -15.87 -11.71 0.88
C GLU A 125 -17.23 -12.05 1.44
N THR A 126 -17.68 -11.26 2.41
CA THR A 126 -18.98 -11.52 2.96
C THR A 126 -19.81 -11.13 1.78
N ASP A 127 -20.58 -12.09 1.26
CA ASP A 127 -21.70 -11.84 0.37
C ASP A 127 -22.76 -10.97 1.11
N ALA A 128 -22.31 -9.94 1.83
CA ALA A 128 -23.08 -8.86 2.39
C ALA A 128 -23.62 -8.13 1.19
N TRP A 129 -24.94 -8.18 1.10
CA TRP A 129 -25.67 -7.47 0.07
C TRP A 129 -26.60 -6.53 0.82
N PRO A 130 -26.40 -5.21 0.74
CA PRO A 130 -25.45 -4.48 -0.13
C PRO A 130 -23.96 -4.64 0.28
N ASN A 131 -23.03 -4.57 -0.69
CA ASN A 131 -21.58 -4.68 -0.49
C ASN A 131 -20.99 -3.31 -0.12
N PRO A 132 -20.45 -3.12 1.10
CA PRO A 132 -19.92 -1.83 1.52
C PRO A 132 -18.81 -1.26 0.64
N ASP A 133 -18.03 -2.13 0.00
CA ASP A 133 -16.91 -1.72 -0.85
C ASP A 133 -17.39 -1.09 -2.17
N ASP A 134 -18.61 -1.36 -2.63
CA ASP A 134 -19.11 -0.82 -3.90
C ASP A 134 -19.62 0.62 -3.77
N GLY A 135 -20.04 1.08 -2.58
CA GLY A 135 -20.57 2.43 -2.39
C GLY A 135 -19.52 3.52 -2.20
N PRO A 136 -19.91 4.80 -1.98
CA PRO A 136 -19.03 5.96 -2.07
C PRO A 136 -18.00 6.04 -0.92
N ASN A 137 -18.27 5.33 0.18
CA ASN A 137 -17.40 5.24 1.35
C ASN A 137 -16.63 3.91 1.39
N GLY A 138 -16.79 3.05 0.37
CA GLY A 138 -16.03 1.82 0.21
C GLY A 138 -14.58 2.11 -0.15
N ASP A 139 -13.73 1.12 0.12
CA ASP A 139 -12.29 1.12 -0.19
C ASP A 139 -11.91 -0.32 -0.63
N PRO A 140 -12.23 -0.72 -1.89
CA PRO A 140 -12.07 -2.09 -2.36
C PRO A 140 -10.61 -2.56 -2.43
N ASP A 141 -9.67 -1.67 -2.71
CA ASP A 141 -8.24 -1.99 -2.81
C ASP A 141 -7.45 -1.75 -1.53
N ARG A 142 -8.06 -1.09 -0.54
CA ARG A 142 -7.59 -0.94 0.83
C ARG A 142 -6.33 -0.09 0.93
N ASP A 143 -6.22 0.91 0.07
CA ASP A 143 -5.16 1.90 0.15
C ASP A 143 -5.51 3.06 1.13
N GLY A 144 -6.76 3.09 1.61
CA GLY A 144 -7.30 4.08 2.53
C GLY A 144 -7.93 5.31 1.85
N LEU A 145 -8.04 5.30 0.52
CA LEU A 145 -8.75 6.27 -0.29
C LEU A 145 -10.14 5.70 -0.61
N ILE A 146 -11.20 6.46 -0.30
CA ILE A 146 -12.56 5.97 -0.55
C ILE A 146 -12.99 6.25 -2.00
N ASN A 147 -13.87 5.41 -2.55
CA ASN A 147 -14.37 5.50 -3.94
C ASN A 147 -14.79 6.92 -4.36
N SER A 148 -15.49 7.66 -3.50
CA SER A 148 -15.93 9.03 -3.81
C SER A 148 -14.78 10.03 -3.94
N VAL A 149 -13.69 9.84 -3.20
CA VAL A 149 -12.48 10.67 -3.31
C VAL A 149 -11.68 10.26 -4.54
N GLU A 150 -11.61 8.96 -4.83
CA GLU A 150 -10.97 8.45 -6.03
C GLU A 150 -11.65 8.93 -7.31
N GLN A 151 -12.99 8.98 -7.32
CA GLN A 151 -13.75 9.60 -8.40
C GLN A 151 -13.32 11.06 -8.65
N ASP A 152 -13.13 11.83 -7.58
CA ASP A 152 -12.70 13.23 -7.65
C ASP A 152 -11.24 13.37 -8.13
N LEU A 153 -10.37 12.43 -7.76
CA LEU A 153 -8.95 12.39 -8.16
C LEU A 153 -8.72 11.75 -9.53
N GLY A 154 -9.66 10.92 -10.00
CA GLY A 154 -9.58 10.13 -11.22
C GLY A 154 -8.71 8.88 -11.10
N THR A 155 -8.47 8.39 -9.88
CA THR A 155 -7.77 7.14 -9.58
C THR A 155 -8.71 5.93 -9.72
N ASP A 156 -8.16 4.72 -9.69
CA ASP A 156 -8.89 3.47 -9.90
C ASP A 156 -9.19 2.77 -8.56
N PRO A 157 -10.46 2.71 -8.10
CA PRO A 157 -10.89 2.13 -6.82
C PRO A 157 -10.58 0.67 -6.53
N ARG A 158 -9.97 -0.01 -7.47
CA ARG A 158 -9.55 -1.41 -7.33
C ARG A 158 -8.07 -1.59 -7.43
N ARG A 159 -7.33 -0.50 -7.48
CA ARG A 159 -5.90 -0.47 -7.67
C ARG A 159 -5.32 0.63 -6.81
N ALA A 160 -4.83 0.20 -5.66
CA ALA A 160 -4.11 1.03 -4.69
C ALA A 160 -2.97 1.88 -5.30
N ASP A 161 -2.44 1.48 -6.46
CA ASP A 161 -1.44 2.21 -7.24
C ASP A 161 -1.95 2.31 -8.70
N THR A 162 -2.54 3.45 -9.04
CA THR A 162 -3.20 3.66 -10.33
C THR A 162 -2.18 3.73 -11.48
N ASP A 163 -1.05 4.36 -11.28
CA ASP A 163 -0.05 4.59 -12.33
C ASP A 163 1.12 3.57 -12.35
N ASN A 164 1.08 2.61 -11.43
CA ASN A 164 1.97 1.46 -11.23
C ASN A 164 3.40 1.82 -10.86
N ASP A 165 3.62 2.96 -10.21
CA ASP A 165 4.95 3.44 -9.89
C ASP A 165 5.52 2.93 -8.58
N GLY A 166 4.72 2.21 -7.81
CA GLY A 166 5.08 1.60 -6.54
C GLY A 166 4.60 2.38 -5.31
N LEU A 167 4.04 3.58 -5.49
CA LEU A 167 3.41 4.36 -4.42
C LEU A 167 1.89 4.20 -4.48
N ASN A 168 1.23 4.34 -3.32
CA ASN A 168 -0.22 4.26 -3.28
C ASN A 168 -0.90 5.62 -3.53
N ASP A 169 -2.09 5.59 -4.12
CA ASP A 169 -2.82 6.76 -4.58
C ASP A 169 -3.15 7.72 -3.43
N ARG A 170 -3.57 7.16 -2.28
CA ARG A 170 -3.82 7.94 -1.06
C ARG A 170 -2.61 8.77 -0.64
N TRP A 171 -1.46 8.13 -0.49
CA TRP A 171 -0.23 8.74 0.03
C TRP A 171 0.25 9.82 -0.93
N GLU A 172 0.22 9.54 -2.23
CA GLU A 172 0.58 10.52 -3.24
C GLU A 172 -0.34 11.74 -3.20
N SER A 173 -1.65 11.54 -3.06
CA SER A 173 -2.63 12.64 -3.02
C SER A 173 -2.41 13.60 -1.84
N ILE A 174 -1.84 13.12 -0.73
CA ILE A 174 -1.54 13.92 0.46
C ILE A 174 -0.29 14.78 0.24
N TYR A 175 0.74 14.21 -0.42
CA TYR A 175 2.05 14.84 -0.56
C TYR A 175 2.30 15.50 -1.92
N THR A 176 1.31 15.48 -2.82
CA THR A 176 1.38 16.11 -4.15
C THR A 176 1.89 17.55 -4.06
N HIS A 177 2.99 17.84 -4.75
CA HIS A 177 3.55 19.19 -4.80
C HIS A 177 4.26 19.47 -6.13
N THR A 178 4.40 20.75 -6.47
CA THR A 178 5.04 21.15 -7.73
C THR A 178 6.49 21.57 -7.52
N VAL A 179 7.41 20.97 -8.28
CA VAL A 179 8.84 21.29 -8.30
C VAL A 179 9.21 21.98 -9.61
N GLU A 180 10.02 23.04 -9.55
CA GLU A 180 10.53 23.72 -10.74
C GLU A 180 11.97 23.30 -11.05
N VAL A 181 12.16 22.59 -12.16
CA VAL A 181 13.48 22.12 -12.61
C VAL A 181 13.78 22.73 -13.97
N ALA A 182 14.90 23.44 -14.09
CA ALA A 182 15.37 24.03 -15.35
C ALA A 182 14.34 24.93 -16.09
N GLY A 183 13.37 25.51 -15.38
CA GLY A 183 12.33 26.38 -15.93
C GLY A 183 11.10 25.63 -16.46
N THR A 184 10.98 24.33 -16.17
CA THR A 184 9.75 23.54 -16.33
C THR A 184 9.21 23.17 -14.95
N ASN A 185 7.89 23.32 -14.78
CA ASN A 185 7.21 22.86 -13.57
C ASN A 185 6.84 21.39 -13.76
N PHE A 186 7.10 20.62 -12.72
CA PHE A 186 6.81 19.21 -12.60
C PHE A 186 5.92 19.00 -11.37
N THR A 187 4.99 18.07 -11.43
CA THR A 187 4.16 17.69 -10.28
C THR A 187 4.68 16.36 -9.78
N MET A 188 5.24 16.34 -8.57
CA MET A 188 5.65 15.12 -7.87
C MET A 188 4.44 14.54 -7.15
N PHE A 189 4.42 13.21 -7.00
CA PHE A 189 3.42 12.45 -6.26
C PHE A 189 2.02 12.71 -6.79
N ASN A 190 1.86 12.51 -8.10
CA ASN A 190 0.58 12.62 -8.75
C ASN A 190 0.08 11.20 -9.03
N PRO A 191 -1.01 10.73 -8.38
CA PRO A 191 -1.53 9.36 -8.51
C PRO A 191 -1.79 8.84 -9.93
N LEU A 192 -1.85 9.76 -10.90
CA LEU A 192 -2.11 9.46 -12.30
C LEU A 192 -0.85 9.49 -13.18
N SER A 193 0.33 9.75 -12.59
CA SER A 193 1.59 9.92 -13.30
C SER A 193 2.80 9.72 -12.39
N GLY A 194 3.28 8.48 -12.35
CA GLY A 194 4.50 8.08 -11.65
C GLY A 194 5.79 8.51 -12.32
N ASN A 195 5.74 9.54 -13.17
CA ASN A 195 6.92 10.33 -13.47
C ASN A 195 8.14 9.51 -13.96
N TRP A 196 7.86 8.50 -14.78
CA TRP A 196 8.83 7.55 -15.30
C TRP A 196 9.93 8.23 -16.12
N GLY A 197 11.19 7.95 -15.79
CA GLY A 197 12.35 8.47 -16.52
C GLY A 197 12.45 9.99 -16.47
N CYS A 198 12.05 10.61 -15.35
CA CYS A 198 11.99 12.06 -15.25
C CYS A 198 13.37 12.74 -15.26
N LEU A 199 13.38 14.05 -15.53
CA LEU A 199 14.59 14.85 -15.67
C LEU A 199 15.40 15.03 -14.39
N LEU A 200 14.84 14.67 -13.23
CA LEU A 200 15.55 14.72 -11.96
C LEU A 200 16.61 13.63 -11.88
N LEU A 201 16.31 12.43 -12.40
CA LEU A 201 17.24 11.31 -12.44
C LEU A 201 18.32 11.56 -13.51
N ASP A 202 19.48 12.04 -13.05
CA ASP A 202 20.67 12.06 -13.88
C ASP A 202 21.46 10.75 -13.73
N SER A 203 22.33 10.46 -14.70
CA SER A 203 23.10 9.22 -14.71
C SER A 203 23.99 9.00 -13.48
N ALA A 204 24.37 10.07 -12.78
CA ALA A 204 25.19 9.96 -11.57
C ALA A 204 24.32 9.64 -10.34
N MET A 205 23.09 10.15 -10.32
CA MET A 205 22.11 9.81 -9.29
C MET A 205 21.60 8.37 -9.47
N GLU A 206 21.31 7.94 -10.69
CA GLU A 206 20.95 6.53 -10.98
C GLU A 206 22.04 5.56 -10.49
N GLU A 207 23.33 5.85 -10.73
CA GLU A 207 24.44 5.00 -10.25
C GLU A 207 24.52 4.99 -8.71
N ALA A 208 24.21 6.11 -8.04
CA ALA A 208 24.18 6.17 -6.59
C ALA A 208 22.96 5.42 -5.99
N LEU A 209 21.81 5.48 -6.66
CA LEU A 209 20.60 4.78 -6.24
C LEU A 209 20.68 3.28 -6.52
N GLU A 210 21.34 2.86 -7.61
CA GLU A 210 21.62 1.45 -7.88
C GLU A 210 22.44 0.81 -6.74
N ASP A 211 23.39 1.55 -6.17
CA ASP A 211 24.17 1.12 -5.01
C ASP A 211 23.34 1.08 -3.70
N SER A 212 22.29 1.89 -3.56
CA SER A 212 21.42 1.89 -2.37
C SER A 212 20.28 0.85 -2.46
N PHE A 213 19.81 0.55 -3.66
CA PHE A 213 18.78 -0.44 -3.95
C PHE A 213 19.42 -1.75 -4.44
N ASP A 214 20.26 -2.35 -3.62
CA ASP A 214 20.99 -3.58 -3.97
C ASP A 214 20.20 -4.88 -3.63
N GLY A 215 19.07 -4.75 -2.94
CA GLY A 215 18.28 -5.88 -2.45
C GLY A 215 18.73 -6.43 -1.09
N GLU A 216 19.69 -5.77 -0.42
CA GLU A 216 20.11 -6.08 0.95
C GLU A 216 19.31 -5.26 1.98
N ASP A 217 19.40 -5.65 3.26
CA ASP A 217 18.79 -4.95 4.40
C ASP A 217 17.28 -4.64 4.29
N GLY A 218 16.54 -5.37 3.46
CA GLY A 218 15.09 -5.21 3.27
C GLY A 218 14.69 -4.19 2.19
N ARG A 219 15.67 -3.62 1.49
CA ARG A 219 15.44 -2.73 0.34
C ARG A 219 15.12 -3.54 -0.91
N ALA A 220 14.37 -2.93 -1.83
CA ALA A 220 14.12 -3.51 -3.14
C ALA A 220 15.39 -3.49 -4.00
N ASN A 221 15.46 -4.36 -5.00
CA ASN A 221 16.54 -4.29 -5.98
C ASN A 221 16.21 -3.26 -7.06
N TRP A 222 17.21 -2.49 -7.50
CA TRP A 222 17.07 -1.45 -8.52
C TRP A 222 16.41 -1.95 -9.81
N ASP A 223 16.73 -3.18 -10.26
CA ASP A 223 16.12 -3.76 -11.46
C ASP A 223 14.63 -4.08 -11.28
N GLU A 224 14.16 -4.30 -10.05
CA GLU A 224 12.76 -4.60 -9.71
C GLU A 224 11.89 -3.34 -9.66
N LEU A 225 12.51 -2.17 -9.42
CA LEU A 225 11.86 -0.87 -9.37
C LEU A 225 11.67 -0.22 -10.75
N ALA A 226 12.13 -0.90 -11.82
CA ALA A 226 12.00 -0.40 -13.18
C ALA A 226 10.70 -0.86 -13.84
N ASN A 227 10.08 0.00 -14.64
CA ASN A 227 8.98 -0.40 -15.52
C ASN A 227 9.48 -1.34 -16.66
N PRO A 228 8.59 -1.92 -17.49
CA PRO A 228 8.99 -2.77 -18.61
C PRO A 228 9.91 -2.13 -19.66
N ASN A 229 10.04 -0.79 -19.67
CA ASN A 229 10.96 -0.06 -20.53
C ASN A 229 12.35 0.15 -19.90
N GLY A 230 12.54 -0.25 -18.64
CA GLY A 230 13.76 -0.03 -17.87
C GLY A 230 13.91 1.40 -17.34
N GLU A 231 12.81 2.12 -17.19
CA GLU A 231 12.77 3.46 -16.60
C GLU A 231 12.30 3.36 -15.14
N HIS A 232 12.77 4.27 -14.30
CA HIS A 232 12.41 4.35 -12.88
C HIS A 232 11.52 5.56 -12.62
N SER A 233 10.55 5.42 -11.72
CA SER A 233 9.75 6.54 -11.21
C SER A 233 10.62 7.40 -10.32
N CYS A 234 10.69 8.70 -10.58
CA CYS A 234 11.37 9.61 -9.67
C CYS A 234 10.52 10.00 -8.46
N ASP A 235 9.22 9.72 -8.51
CA ASP A 235 8.36 9.86 -7.34
C ASP A 235 8.67 8.74 -6.36
N MET A 236 8.92 7.51 -6.83
CA MET A 236 9.26 6.39 -5.96
C MET A 236 10.70 6.41 -5.40
N VAL A 237 11.72 6.64 -6.26
CA VAL A 237 13.11 6.32 -5.91
C VAL A 237 13.92 7.47 -5.30
N LEU A 238 13.40 8.70 -5.34
CA LEU A 238 14.12 9.84 -4.80
C LEU A 238 13.98 9.93 -3.28
N ASP A 239 14.95 10.56 -2.65
CA ASP A 239 14.95 10.99 -1.26
C ASP A 239 14.69 12.51 -1.29
N SER A 240 13.44 12.88 -1.03
CA SER A 240 12.91 14.22 -1.31
C SER A 240 13.31 15.26 -0.28
N ASP A 241 13.57 14.86 0.96
CA ASP A 241 13.92 15.73 2.08
C ASP A 241 15.38 15.57 2.55
N ASN A 242 16.10 14.62 1.97
CA ASN A 242 17.50 14.32 2.18
C ASN A 242 17.84 13.84 3.59
N ASP A 243 16.95 13.06 4.19
CA ASP A 243 17.22 12.35 5.44
C ASP A 243 17.96 11.02 5.22
N GLY A 244 17.84 10.41 4.03
CA GLY A 244 18.43 9.12 3.67
C GLY A 244 17.41 7.98 3.50
N LEU A 245 16.12 8.26 3.60
CA LEU A 245 15.00 7.39 3.29
C LEU A 245 14.46 7.78 1.91
N ALA A 246 14.24 6.80 1.03
CA ALA A 246 13.60 7.08 -0.25
C ALA A 246 12.08 7.14 -0.10
N ASN A 247 11.39 7.86 -0.97
CA ASN A 247 9.94 8.06 -0.91
C ASN A 247 9.14 6.73 -0.83
N LEU A 248 9.59 5.67 -1.52
CA LEU A 248 8.99 4.31 -1.40
C LEU A 248 9.09 3.73 0.01
N GLU A 249 10.21 3.99 0.69
CA GLU A 249 10.42 3.53 2.05
C GLU A 249 9.62 4.39 3.02
N GLU A 250 9.48 5.67 2.75
CA GLU A 250 8.64 6.59 3.52
C GLU A 250 7.16 6.20 3.48
N GLU A 251 6.63 5.88 2.30
CA GLU A 251 5.26 5.35 2.16
C GLU A 251 5.06 4.09 3.01
N ARG A 252 6.03 3.16 2.96
CA ARG A 252 5.97 1.91 3.72
C ARG A 252 5.93 2.15 5.23
N TYR A 253 6.67 3.13 5.72
CA TYR A 253 6.72 3.47 7.14
C TYR A 253 5.68 4.52 7.56
N GLY A 254 4.83 4.99 6.64
CA GLY A 254 3.81 6.00 6.93
C GLY A 254 4.37 7.40 7.19
N THR A 255 5.60 7.68 6.75
CA THR A 255 6.29 8.94 6.99
C THR A 255 6.03 9.98 5.89
N ASN A 256 6.52 11.20 6.09
CA ASN A 256 6.29 12.36 5.25
C ASN A 256 7.51 12.65 4.36
N PRO A 257 7.37 12.54 3.02
CA PRO A 257 8.45 12.71 2.05
C PRO A 257 9.04 14.12 1.95
N THR A 258 8.55 15.05 2.73
CA THR A 258 9.02 16.44 2.70
C THR A 258 9.59 16.89 4.04
N ALA A 259 9.63 16.01 5.04
CA ALA A 259 10.02 16.34 6.39
C ALA A 259 10.84 15.22 7.04
N ARG A 260 12.09 15.54 7.38
CA ARG A 260 13.06 14.57 7.93
C ARG A 260 12.66 13.93 9.24
N ASP A 261 11.72 14.56 9.93
CA ASP A 261 11.17 14.26 11.24
C ASP A 261 9.65 14.41 11.04
N SER A 262 9.02 13.28 10.73
CA SER A 262 7.66 13.24 10.21
C SER A 262 6.60 13.53 11.26
N ASP A 263 6.83 13.06 12.48
CA ASP A 263 5.93 13.21 13.62
C ASP A 263 6.27 14.43 14.52
N GLY A 264 7.46 15.01 14.35
CA GLY A 264 7.93 16.20 15.05
C GLY A 264 8.46 15.93 16.45
N ASP A 265 8.89 14.70 16.74
CA ASP A 265 9.33 14.26 18.07
C ASP A 265 10.81 14.57 18.39
N LEU A 266 11.55 15.11 17.40
CA LEU A 266 12.98 15.43 17.37
C LEU A 266 13.93 14.30 16.95
N LEU A 267 13.42 13.20 16.43
CA LEU A 267 14.16 12.16 15.73
C LEU A 267 13.95 12.31 14.23
N ASP A 268 15.00 12.01 13.46
CA ASP A 268 14.83 11.93 12.02
C ASP A 268 14.35 10.51 11.68
N ASP A 269 13.47 10.34 10.70
CA ASP A 269 12.82 9.05 10.38
C ASP A 269 13.85 7.92 10.15
N ILE A 270 14.91 8.22 9.39
CA ILE A 270 16.03 7.29 9.15
C ILE A 270 16.74 6.80 10.43
N ILE A 271 16.72 7.60 11.50
CA ILE A 271 17.36 7.28 12.78
C ILE A 271 16.54 6.25 13.52
N GLU A 272 15.22 6.33 13.43
CA GLU A 272 14.28 5.47 14.14
C GLU A 272 14.23 4.07 13.55
N ILE A 273 14.20 3.96 12.22
CA ILE A 273 14.21 2.67 11.54
C ILE A 273 15.57 1.94 11.60
N SER A 274 16.62 2.61 12.10
CA SER A 274 17.95 2.05 12.12
C SER A 274 18.08 0.89 13.12
N ASN A 275 18.51 -0.28 12.65
CA ASN A 275 18.72 -1.45 13.50
C ASN A 275 20.12 -1.52 14.16
N THR A 276 20.95 -0.47 14.02
CA THR A 276 22.32 -0.45 14.56
C THR A 276 22.65 0.82 15.36
N THR A 277 23.84 1.39 15.15
CA THR A 277 24.30 2.60 15.81
C THR A 277 24.24 3.77 14.86
N VAL A 278 23.62 4.85 15.32
CA VAL A 278 23.41 6.09 14.60
C VAL A 278 24.43 7.15 15.01
N GLN A 279 24.71 8.08 14.09
CA GLN A 279 25.54 9.26 14.35
C GLN A 279 24.65 10.48 14.49
N LEU A 280 24.67 11.10 15.67
CA LEU A 280 23.85 12.26 15.97
C LEU A 280 24.71 13.52 15.95
N MET A 281 24.18 14.56 15.30
CA MET A 281 24.74 15.91 15.33
C MET A 281 24.11 16.79 16.42
N VAL A 282 23.21 16.22 17.22
CA VAL A 282 22.54 16.88 18.33
C VAL A 282 22.97 16.24 19.64
N ALA A 283 23.09 17.05 20.69
CA ALA A 283 23.46 16.59 22.02
C ALA A 283 22.30 15.85 22.69
N THR A 284 22.64 14.79 23.45
CA THR A 284 21.73 14.04 24.32
C THR A 284 21.93 14.41 25.80
N GLY A 285 20.94 14.13 26.64
CA GLY A 285 20.99 14.32 28.09
C GLY A 285 20.90 15.80 28.52
N GLN A 286 21.86 16.28 29.31
CA GLN A 286 21.82 17.63 29.90
C GLN A 286 21.67 18.78 28.91
N ASN A 287 22.17 18.61 27.69
CA ASN A 287 22.11 19.62 26.62
C ASN A 287 21.24 19.12 25.46
N CYS A 288 20.23 18.31 25.75
CA CYS A 288 19.28 17.81 24.75
C CYS A 288 18.87 18.88 23.73
N GLY A 289 18.97 18.59 22.44
CA GLY A 289 18.56 19.51 21.38
C GLY A 289 19.59 20.58 20.98
N GLU A 290 20.78 20.60 21.59
CA GLU A 290 21.84 21.54 21.21
C GLU A 290 22.76 20.95 20.12
N ASP A 291 22.99 21.72 19.04
CA ASP A 291 23.87 21.31 17.95
C ASP A 291 25.30 21.00 18.43
N LEU A 292 25.84 19.89 17.97
CA LEU A 292 27.21 19.46 18.18
C LEU A 292 28.11 19.83 17.00
N LEU A 293 29.38 20.08 17.31
CA LEU A 293 30.42 20.30 16.30
C LEU A 293 31.01 18.98 15.77
N ASP A 294 30.97 17.94 16.59
CA ASP A 294 31.46 16.60 16.27
C ASP A 294 30.32 15.60 16.56
N PRO A 295 30.04 14.65 15.66
CA PRO A 295 28.96 13.69 15.86
C PRO A 295 29.25 12.78 17.06
N ILE A 296 28.19 12.39 17.76
CA ILE A 296 28.22 11.34 18.79
C ILE A 296 27.61 10.07 18.24
N THR A 297 28.08 8.91 18.72
CA THR A 297 27.51 7.61 18.34
C THR A 297 26.64 7.06 19.45
N ARG A 298 25.40 6.70 19.10
CA ARG A 298 24.41 6.05 19.97
C ARG A 298 23.88 4.81 19.28
N THR A 299 23.33 3.88 20.07
CA THR A 299 22.41 2.88 19.52
C THR A 299 21.15 3.61 19.08
N ALA A 300 20.55 3.24 17.96
CA ALA A 300 19.25 3.79 17.55
C ALA A 300 18.17 3.51 18.62
N PRO A 301 17.10 4.32 18.70
CA PRO A 301 16.04 4.16 19.71
C PRO A 301 15.45 2.76 19.71
N PHE A 302 15.00 2.27 18.55
CA PHE A 302 14.29 0.99 18.41
C PHE A 302 15.16 -0.15 17.88
N ALA A 303 16.49 -0.02 17.92
CA ALA A 303 17.38 -1.05 17.36
C ALA A 303 17.22 -2.42 18.05
N GLU A 304 16.84 -2.47 19.33
CA GLU A 304 16.62 -3.74 20.03
C GLU A 304 15.35 -4.43 19.51
N ASP A 305 14.25 -3.70 19.38
CA ASP A 305 12.97 -4.18 18.85
C ASP A 305 13.07 -4.57 17.38
N ALA A 306 13.75 -3.75 16.56
CA ALA A 306 14.02 -4.06 15.15
C ALA A 306 14.91 -5.31 15.00
N LEU A 307 15.81 -5.61 15.95
CA LEU A 307 16.64 -6.82 15.92
C LEU A 307 15.89 -8.06 16.44
N GLU A 308 14.95 -7.91 17.37
CA GLU A 308 14.17 -9.01 17.95
C GLU A 308 12.99 -9.40 17.05
N ASN A 309 12.25 -8.42 16.55
CA ASN A 309 11.00 -8.58 15.81
C ASN A 309 11.17 -8.37 14.30
N GLY A 310 12.26 -7.74 13.85
CA GLY A 310 12.51 -7.39 12.46
C GLY A 310 11.87 -6.05 12.07
N LEU A 311 12.07 -5.63 10.81
CA LEU A 311 11.53 -4.38 10.29
C LEU A 311 9.99 -4.35 10.20
N ALA A 312 9.33 -5.50 10.32
CA ALA A 312 7.87 -5.58 10.34
C ALA A 312 7.26 -4.95 11.60
N TRP A 313 8.04 -4.79 12.67
CA TRP A 313 7.58 -4.15 13.91
C TRP A 313 7.20 -2.67 13.73
N PHE A 314 7.85 -1.97 12.79
CA PHE A 314 7.50 -0.60 12.39
C PHE A 314 6.20 -0.53 11.54
N LEU A 315 5.54 -1.67 11.28
CA LEU A 315 4.25 -1.74 10.59
C LEU A 315 3.13 -2.22 11.53
N GLU A 316 3.45 -2.30 12.82
CA GLU A 316 2.51 -2.61 13.90
C GLU A 316 2.07 -1.29 14.54
N ASP A 317 0.87 -1.29 15.10
CA ASP A 317 0.29 -0.21 15.92
C ASP A 317 0.13 -0.77 17.33
N MET A 318 1.09 -0.47 18.22
CA MET A 318 1.18 -1.12 19.53
C MET A 318 0.15 -0.57 20.52
N ASP A 319 -0.15 0.72 20.44
CA ASP A 319 -0.97 1.44 21.41
C ASP A 319 -2.42 1.66 20.92
N ASN A 320 -2.70 1.35 19.65
CA ASN A 320 -3.97 1.48 18.93
C ASN A 320 -4.41 2.94 18.76
N ASP A 321 -3.47 3.84 18.51
CA ASP A 321 -3.76 5.23 18.20
C ASP A 321 -3.92 5.51 16.69
N GLY A 322 -3.63 4.51 15.86
CA GLY A 322 -3.76 4.55 14.40
C GLY A 322 -2.50 4.95 13.64
N PHE A 323 -1.36 5.13 14.33
CA PHE A 323 -0.05 5.33 13.72
C PHE A 323 0.80 4.06 13.83
N PHE A 324 1.79 3.93 12.95
CA PHE A 324 2.72 2.81 13.02
C PHE A 324 3.91 3.17 13.92
N ASN A 325 4.34 2.19 14.71
CA ASN A 325 5.47 2.35 15.63
C ASN A 325 6.70 2.98 14.96
N GLY A 326 7.45 3.78 15.71
CA GLY A 326 8.66 4.46 15.24
C GLY A 326 8.32 5.72 14.45
N PRO A 327 8.87 5.93 13.24
CA PRO A 327 9.00 7.26 12.64
C PRO A 327 7.70 7.98 12.25
N SER A 328 6.56 7.28 12.30
CA SER A 328 5.25 7.90 12.03
C SER A 328 4.46 8.19 13.30
N ASP A 329 4.92 7.69 14.44
CA ASP A 329 4.26 7.77 15.74
C ASP A 329 5.19 8.42 16.77
N TRP A 330 4.79 9.61 17.21
CA TRP A 330 5.55 10.39 18.17
C TRP A 330 5.63 9.76 19.57
N ASP A 331 4.79 8.78 19.92
CA ASP A 331 4.66 8.16 21.26
C ASP A 331 4.42 6.65 21.13
N THR A 332 5.40 5.92 20.58
CA THR A 332 5.30 4.49 20.21
C THR A 332 4.76 3.58 21.32
N ASP A 333 5.04 3.90 22.60
CA ASP A 333 4.59 3.10 23.74
C ASP A 333 3.28 3.60 24.39
N GLY A 334 2.75 4.74 23.91
CA GLY A 334 1.50 5.36 24.33
C GLY A 334 1.49 5.87 25.77
N ASP A 335 2.66 6.14 26.37
CA ASP A 335 2.75 6.63 27.75
C ASP A 335 2.51 8.15 27.89
N GLY A 336 2.43 8.84 26.76
CA GLY A 336 2.21 10.28 26.63
C GLY A 336 3.51 11.08 26.57
N MET A 337 4.64 10.45 26.21
CA MET A 337 5.95 11.07 26.17
C MET A 337 6.60 10.86 24.80
N PRO A 338 7.07 11.93 24.13
CA PRO A 338 7.62 11.76 22.80
C PRO A 338 8.87 10.87 22.77
N ASP A 339 8.98 9.98 21.79
CA ASP A 339 10.09 9.02 21.68
C ASP A 339 11.44 9.73 21.58
N GLY A 340 11.52 10.83 20.84
CA GLY A 340 12.71 11.67 20.73
C GLY A 340 13.08 12.33 22.05
N PHE A 341 12.10 12.66 22.89
CA PHE A 341 12.38 13.11 24.26
C PHE A 341 12.94 11.96 25.09
N GLU A 342 12.35 10.77 25.04
CA GLU A 342 12.79 9.60 25.78
C GLU A 342 14.20 9.16 25.38
N PHE A 343 14.44 9.04 24.08
CA PHE A 343 15.73 8.76 23.49
C PHE A 343 16.80 9.74 23.97
N CYS A 344 16.47 11.02 24.02
CA CYS A 344 17.41 12.05 24.46
C CYS A 344 17.88 11.84 25.92
N TYR A 345 17.05 11.25 26.78
CA TYR A 345 17.34 11.03 28.20
C TYR A 345 17.61 9.57 28.57
N SER A 346 17.59 8.65 27.60
CA SER A 346 17.83 7.21 27.74
C SER A 346 19.18 6.86 28.40
N ASN A 347 20.20 7.73 28.27
CA ASN A 347 21.54 7.44 28.78
C ASN A 347 21.79 7.97 30.21
N VAL A 348 22.01 7.04 31.16
CA VAL A 348 22.33 7.34 32.58
C VAL A 348 23.47 8.34 32.77
N ALA A 349 24.52 8.26 31.95
CA ALA A 349 25.73 9.07 32.13
C ALA A 349 25.48 10.55 31.78
N GLU A 350 24.54 10.81 30.89
CA GLU A 350 24.27 12.14 30.31
C GLU A 350 22.98 12.75 30.86
N HIS A 351 22.13 11.94 31.51
CA HIS A 351 20.89 12.36 32.15
C HIS A 351 21.09 13.59 33.08
N PRO A 352 20.16 14.57 33.14
CA PRO A 352 20.26 15.77 33.98
C PRO A 352 20.59 15.54 35.46
N LEU A 353 20.19 14.37 35.98
CA LEU A 353 20.44 13.95 37.35
C LEU A 353 21.69 13.07 37.53
N SER A 354 22.55 12.97 36.51
CA SER A 354 23.78 12.18 36.55
C SER A 354 24.70 12.69 37.68
N GLY A 355 24.86 11.88 38.72
CA GLY A 355 25.53 12.27 39.98
C GLY A 355 24.68 12.09 41.23
N GLY A 356 23.36 11.95 41.09
CA GLY A 356 22.50 11.25 42.04
C GLY A 356 22.56 9.74 41.80
N ALA A 357 22.16 8.92 42.78
CA ALA A 357 21.92 7.50 42.53
C ALA A 357 20.66 7.38 41.66
N LEU A 358 20.81 7.49 40.34
CA LEU A 358 19.74 7.27 39.38
C LEU A 358 19.37 5.78 39.42
N ALA A 359 18.10 5.50 39.70
CA ALA A 359 17.58 4.15 39.50
C ALA A 359 17.37 3.93 37.98
N PRO A 360 17.57 2.71 37.46
CA PRO A 360 17.25 2.39 36.07
C PRO A 360 15.82 2.78 35.64
N GLN A 361 14.88 2.78 36.60
CA GLN A 361 13.48 3.21 36.43
C GLN A 361 13.28 4.72 36.19
N GLN A 362 14.36 5.51 36.15
CA GLN A 362 14.31 6.95 35.83
C GLN A 362 14.91 7.25 34.46
N LEU A 363 15.37 6.21 33.74
CA LEU A 363 15.65 6.31 32.33
C LEU A 363 14.34 6.08 31.61
N LEU A 364 14.18 6.87 30.56
CA LEU A 364 13.09 6.80 29.62
C LEU A 364 13.48 5.81 28.52
N ASN A 365 12.50 5.09 28.03
CA ASN A 365 12.70 4.09 27.00
C ASN A 365 11.61 4.30 25.97
N PRO A 366 11.96 4.85 24.79
CA PRO A 366 11.03 4.92 23.69
C PRO A 366 10.54 3.52 23.34
#